data_AF-A0A4P6JRZ0-F1
#
_entry.id   AF-A0A4P6JRZ0-F1
#
_cell.length_a   1.000
_cell.length_b   1.000
_cell.length_c   1.000
_cell.angle_alpha   90.00
_cell.angle_beta   90.00
_cell.angle_gamma   90.00
#
_symmetry.space_group_name_H-M   'P 1'
#
loop_
_entity.id
_entity.type
_entity.pdbx_description
1 polymer ?
#
loop_
_entity_poly.entity_id
_entity_poly.type
_entity_poly.pdbx_seq_one_letter_code
_entity_poly.pdbx_strand_id
1 'polypeptide(L)'
;MRRRSVLALIASGIAAGAALVVAKFVPGPKQQELELPKITVPTVTEQNPIVAENSLVGTIAWMIPAGHEATTQIQAYVGARSVAPGQKLTFYVSTKKAGTPYTLAIYRMGWYQGSGARLMFSTKLEGQAQGYYDAKNFKLIDCPTHFYDPETGLLEARWKPSYNLTIPQDWMTGVYLVKLTDDAGWQTYTTFNVLGNTNAPYVVVTADTTYAAYNNWGGQSLYPDSSRNHISAAKVSFDRPSALQEGSDQVLVFEANIIRWLEREGYNVSYISNIDLHTNPQLLLRHKAYLSIGHDEYWTKEMREGVEAARDRGVGLAFLEANACYWQIRFEPSTRGVPNQTVVCYKVLSPDNMATDSGGVTRFGLTRDPLYGIDNSRVTSLWRDPVVGRPENSMIGIMYSDYNSKLRGAAWKLDPEITSPFLKDTGLQPGQHFDFGLVGYEWDKVFNNGHTPSTLRVLATSHTLSIEGTQDTSNTAYYVAPSGALVFASGSIYWTAALDSYRYDRTLLGTKDAQVVPEIQQFMKNIMAGLVQRHTL
;
A
#
# COMPACT_ATOMS: atom_id res chain seq x y z
N MET A 1 -39.64 35.78 31.79
CA MET A 1 -40.53 36.93 31.46
C MET A 1 -40.31 37.31 30.00
N ARG A 2 -41.37 37.25 29.17
CA ARG A 2 -41.38 37.74 27.78
C ARG A 2 -41.28 39.27 27.75
N ARG A 3 -40.56 39.84 26.78
CA ARG A 3 -41.06 40.84 25.78
C ARG A 3 -39.87 41.35 24.94
N ARG A 4 -39.85 41.05 23.64
CA ARG A 4 -40.24 41.91 22.49
C ARG A 4 -39.19 43.02 22.26
N SER A 5 -38.33 42.92 21.23
CA SER A 5 -38.58 43.28 19.81
C SER A 5 -39.01 44.75 19.69
N VAL A 6 -38.40 45.60 18.86
CA VAL A 6 -38.80 45.80 17.44
C VAL A 6 -38.13 47.10 16.86
N LEU A 7 -37.78 47.07 15.55
CA LEU A 7 -37.64 48.15 14.50
C LEU A 7 -36.56 49.25 14.64
N ALA A 8 -36.02 49.91 13.59
CA ALA A 8 -35.79 49.65 12.16
C ALA A 8 -35.36 50.95 11.43
N LEU A 9 -34.54 50.78 10.38
CA LEU A 9 -34.59 51.43 9.04
C LEU A 9 -34.22 52.92 8.79
N ILE A 10 -33.52 53.11 7.65
CA ILE A 10 -33.47 54.24 6.66
C ILE A 10 -32.46 55.37 6.96
N ALA A 11 -31.68 55.94 6.03
CA ALA A 11 -31.29 55.67 4.63
C ALA A 11 -30.17 56.68 4.20
N SER A 12 -29.43 56.34 3.12
CA SER A 12 -28.81 57.22 2.07
C SER A 12 -28.07 58.51 2.49
N GLY A 13 -26.83 58.84 2.09
CA GLY A 13 -26.02 58.54 0.90
C GLY A 13 -25.41 59.86 0.39
N ILE A 14 -24.16 59.87 -0.11
CA ILE A 14 -23.59 60.82 -1.10
C ILE A 14 -22.29 60.20 -1.65
N ALA A 15 -22.23 60.11 -2.98
CA ALA A 15 -21.06 59.80 -3.83
C ALA A 15 -20.18 61.07 -4.00
N ALA A 16 -18.99 61.13 -4.60
CA ALA A 16 -18.22 60.32 -5.53
C ALA A 16 -16.77 60.86 -5.53
N GLY A 17 -15.81 60.06 -6.03
CA GLY A 17 -14.45 60.51 -6.32
C GLY A 17 -13.60 59.39 -6.91
N ALA A 18 -13.89 59.04 -8.17
CA ALA A 18 -13.18 57.99 -8.92
C ALA A 18 -11.86 58.52 -9.50
N ALA A 19 -10.76 57.80 -9.25
CA ALA A 19 -9.54 57.86 -10.06
C ALA A 19 -9.33 56.50 -10.72
N LEU A 20 -9.39 56.49 -12.05
CA LEU A 20 -9.26 55.32 -12.92
C LEU A 20 -7.77 54.99 -13.08
N VAL A 21 -7.31 53.82 -12.59
CA VAL A 21 -6.03 53.23 -13.00
C VAL A 21 -6.33 52.14 -14.01
N VAL A 22 -5.98 52.40 -15.28
CA VAL A 22 -6.06 51.41 -16.35
C VAL A 22 -4.86 50.47 -16.20
N ALA A 23 -5.07 49.33 -15.53
CA ALA A 23 -4.11 48.24 -15.53
C ALA A 23 -4.15 47.57 -16.92
N LYS A 24 -3.01 47.61 -17.64
CA LYS A 24 -2.83 46.84 -18.86
C LYS A 24 -2.89 45.35 -18.52
N PHE A 25 -3.89 44.65 -19.05
CA PHE A 25 -3.96 43.20 -19.04
C PHE A 25 -2.75 42.65 -19.83
N VAL A 26 -1.76 42.11 -19.11
CA VAL A 26 -0.81 41.16 -19.70
C VAL A 26 -1.53 39.82 -19.71
N PRO A 27 -1.73 39.17 -20.86
CA PRO A 27 -2.26 37.81 -20.90
C PRO A 27 -1.30 36.93 -20.10
N GLY A 28 -1.83 36.19 -19.12
CA GLY A 28 -1.06 35.13 -18.47
C GLY A 28 -0.55 34.12 -19.51
N PRO A 29 0.53 33.39 -19.23
CA PRO A 29 1.00 32.34 -20.13
C PRO A 29 -0.17 31.40 -20.42
N LYS A 30 -0.44 31.15 -21.71
CA LYS A 30 -1.41 30.13 -22.14
C LYS A 30 -1.00 28.82 -21.48
N GLN A 31 -1.85 28.28 -20.60
CA GLN A 31 -1.71 26.90 -20.16
C GLN A 31 -1.80 26.03 -21.41
N GLN A 32 -0.70 25.33 -21.72
CA GLN A 32 -0.69 24.38 -22.81
C GLN A 32 -1.54 23.19 -22.33
N GLU A 33 -2.71 23.00 -22.94
CA GLU A 33 -3.56 21.85 -22.66
C GLU A 33 -2.74 20.59 -22.96
N LEU A 34 -2.56 19.74 -21.94
CA LEU A 34 -2.01 18.39 -22.13
C LEU A 34 -2.99 17.64 -23.05
N GLU A 35 -2.68 17.55 -24.34
CA GLU A 35 -3.46 16.74 -25.25
C GLU A 35 -3.24 15.25 -24.92
N LEU A 36 -4.30 14.55 -24.51
CA LEU A 36 -4.27 13.09 -24.51
C LEU A 36 -4.17 12.63 -25.98
N PRO A 37 -3.08 11.94 -26.38
CA PRO A 37 -3.03 11.35 -27.71
C PRO A 37 -4.18 10.35 -27.87
N LYS A 38 -4.62 10.14 -29.11
CA LYS A 38 -5.53 9.04 -29.44
C LYS A 38 -4.95 7.75 -28.87
N ILE A 39 -5.75 7.02 -28.10
CA ILE A 39 -5.40 5.71 -27.55
C ILE A 39 -5.22 4.77 -28.75
N THR A 40 -4.02 4.73 -29.33
CA THR A 40 -3.59 3.56 -30.08
C THR A 40 -3.19 2.54 -29.05
N VAL A 41 -4.13 1.64 -28.73
CA VAL A 41 -3.80 0.34 -28.13
C VAL A 41 -2.68 -0.23 -29.00
N PRO A 42 -1.48 -0.52 -28.45
CA PRO A 42 -0.41 -1.06 -29.24
C PRO A 42 -0.92 -2.29 -30.00
N THR A 43 -0.81 -2.26 -31.32
CA THR A 43 -1.04 -3.44 -32.14
C THR A 43 -0.03 -4.51 -31.72
N VAL A 44 -0.58 -5.68 -31.41
CA VAL A 44 0.11 -6.86 -30.87
C VAL A 44 1.37 -7.19 -31.69
N THR A 45 2.54 -7.07 -31.08
CA THR A 45 3.75 -7.77 -31.54
C THR A 45 4.44 -8.58 -30.43
N GLU A 46 3.83 -8.69 -29.25
CA GLU A 46 4.11 -9.75 -28.28
C GLU A 46 2.81 -10.01 -27.51
N GLN A 47 2.37 -11.27 -27.44
CA GLN A 47 1.13 -11.63 -26.74
C GLN A 47 1.30 -11.27 -25.26
N ASN A 48 0.48 -10.35 -24.73
CA ASN A 48 0.57 -9.95 -23.33
C ASN A 48 0.50 -11.21 -22.43
N PRO A 49 1.58 -11.55 -21.71
CA PRO A 49 1.65 -12.79 -20.94
C PRO A 49 0.61 -12.85 -19.82
N ILE A 50 0.21 -11.71 -19.27
CA ILE A 50 -0.85 -11.62 -18.25
C ILE A 50 -2.21 -12.01 -18.85
N VAL A 51 -2.51 -11.60 -20.09
CA VAL A 51 -3.76 -11.97 -20.77
C VAL A 51 -3.78 -13.46 -21.08
N ALA A 52 -2.65 -14.02 -21.53
CA ALA A 52 -2.52 -15.46 -21.76
C ALA A 52 -2.70 -16.26 -20.46
N GLU A 53 -2.04 -15.85 -19.38
CA GLU A 53 -2.19 -16.46 -18.06
C GLU A 53 -3.64 -16.39 -17.57
N ASN A 54 -4.29 -15.24 -17.70
CA ASN A 54 -5.68 -15.08 -17.28
C ASN A 54 -6.69 -15.82 -18.14
N SER A 55 -6.31 -16.32 -19.32
CA SER A 55 -7.17 -17.22 -20.12
C SER A 55 -7.26 -18.64 -19.55
N LEU A 56 -6.36 -19.00 -18.63
CA LEU A 56 -6.37 -20.28 -17.93
C LEU A 56 -7.49 -20.34 -16.89
N VAL A 57 -7.91 -21.56 -16.57
CA VAL A 57 -9.01 -21.80 -15.63
C VAL A 57 -8.60 -21.42 -14.20
N GLY A 58 -9.33 -20.47 -13.62
CA GLY A 58 -9.22 -20.11 -12.21
C GLY A 58 -10.05 -20.99 -11.28
N THR A 59 -9.99 -20.70 -9.99
CA THR A 59 -10.77 -21.34 -8.93
C THR A 59 -11.03 -20.37 -7.79
N ILE A 60 -12.07 -20.63 -6.98
CA ILE A 60 -12.31 -19.95 -5.70
C ILE A 60 -11.79 -20.76 -4.50
N ALA A 61 -11.21 -21.94 -4.74
CA ALA A 61 -10.73 -22.84 -3.70
C ALA A 61 -9.58 -22.27 -2.86
N TRP A 62 -9.00 -21.14 -3.28
CA TRP A 62 -8.03 -20.39 -2.48
C TRP A 62 -8.67 -19.72 -1.26
N MET A 63 -9.97 -19.42 -1.26
CA MET A 63 -10.66 -18.81 -0.12
C MET A 63 -10.73 -19.79 1.06
N ILE A 64 -10.55 -19.28 2.28
CA ILE A 64 -10.84 -19.99 3.53
C ILE A 64 -12.34 -19.81 3.81
N PRO A 65 -13.12 -20.89 3.94
CA PRO A 65 -14.51 -20.78 4.34
C PRO A 65 -14.65 -20.28 5.79
N ALA A 66 -15.68 -19.49 6.06
CA ALA A 66 -15.98 -19.01 7.40
C ALA A 66 -16.09 -20.18 8.40
N GLY A 67 -15.38 -20.08 9.52
CA GLY A 67 -15.33 -21.11 10.57
C GLY A 67 -14.21 -22.15 10.38
N HIS A 68 -13.41 -22.05 9.33
CA HIS A 68 -12.25 -22.91 9.08
C HIS A 68 -10.90 -22.21 9.32
N GLU A 69 -10.92 -20.96 9.78
CA GLU A 69 -9.71 -20.17 10.06
C GLU A 69 -8.91 -20.81 11.19
N ALA A 70 -7.67 -21.19 10.90
CA ALA A 70 -6.73 -21.66 11.91
C ALA A 70 -6.23 -20.47 12.73
N THR A 71 -6.30 -20.61 14.05
CA THR A 71 -5.68 -19.65 14.98
C THR A 71 -4.42 -20.23 15.61
N THR A 72 -4.44 -21.52 15.94
CA THR A 72 -3.32 -22.23 16.60
C THR A 72 -2.99 -23.59 15.99
N GLN A 73 -3.87 -24.10 15.12
CA GLN A 73 -3.82 -25.48 14.63
C GLN A 73 -2.68 -25.69 13.62
N ILE A 74 -2.51 -24.73 12.73
CA ILE A 74 -1.44 -24.70 11.75
C ILE A 74 -1.05 -23.23 11.49
N GLN A 75 0.25 -22.96 11.42
CA GLN A 75 0.82 -21.64 11.15
C GLN A 75 2.03 -21.80 10.23
N ALA A 76 2.32 -20.80 9.38
CA ALA A 76 3.40 -20.89 8.41
C ALA A 76 4.00 -19.55 8.00
N TYR A 77 5.22 -19.63 7.47
CA TYR A 77 5.90 -18.55 6.76
C TYR A 77 6.82 -19.10 5.66
N VAL A 78 7.27 -18.21 4.78
CA VAL A 78 8.20 -18.51 3.69
C VAL A 78 9.58 -17.90 3.99
N GLY A 79 10.64 -18.52 3.46
CA GLY A 79 12.01 -18.06 3.67
C GLY A 79 12.42 -16.82 2.88
N ALA A 80 11.61 -16.37 1.92
CA ALA A 80 11.84 -15.16 1.15
C ALA A 80 10.50 -14.57 0.69
N ARG A 81 10.42 -13.23 0.63
CA ARG A 81 9.22 -12.51 0.18
C ARG A 81 9.06 -12.49 -1.33
N SER A 82 10.16 -12.67 -2.07
CA SER A 82 10.19 -12.81 -3.52
C SER A 82 11.14 -13.93 -3.95
N VAL A 83 10.86 -14.53 -5.10
CA VAL A 83 11.69 -15.59 -5.68
C VAL A 83 11.58 -15.58 -7.21
N ALA A 84 12.69 -15.78 -7.91
CA ALA A 84 12.70 -15.89 -9.37
C ALA A 84 12.38 -17.34 -9.81
N PRO A 85 11.77 -17.53 -10.99
CA PRO A 85 11.67 -18.84 -11.64
C PRO A 85 13.02 -19.57 -11.69
N GLY A 86 13.00 -20.87 -11.43
CA GLY A 86 14.17 -21.72 -11.28
C GLY A 86 14.89 -21.62 -9.94
N GLN A 87 14.59 -20.62 -9.11
CA GLN A 87 15.15 -20.51 -7.76
C GLN A 87 14.33 -21.29 -6.73
N LYS A 88 14.95 -21.54 -5.58
CA LYS A 88 14.38 -22.37 -4.52
C LYS A 88 13.72 -21.50 -3.44
N LEU A 89 12.47 -21.80 -3.10
CA LEU A 89 11.75 -21.22 -1.97
C LEU A 89 11.57 -22.27 -0.87
N THR A 90 11.85 -21.87 0.38
CA THR A 90 11.68 -22.73 1.55
C THR A 90 10.42 -22.34 2.31
N PHE A 91 9.62 -23.34 2.69
CA PHE A 91 8.42 -23.18 3.51
C PHE A 91 8.68 -23.71 4.92
N TYR A 92 8.20 -22.96 5.92
CA TYR A 92 8.29 -23.30 7.32
C TYR A 92 6.88 -23.41 7.88
N VAL A 93 6.52 -24.60 8.34
CA VAL A 93 5.17 -24.93 8.80
C VAL A 93 5.26 -25.57 10.17
N SER A 94 4.38 -25.14 11.07
CA SER A 94 4.18 -25.77 12.36
C SER A 94 2.72 -26.21 12.47
N THR A 95 2.51 -27.49 12.73
CA THR A 95 1.22 -28.02 13.15
C THR A 95 1.19 -28.11 14.66
N LYS A 96 0.02 -27.92 15.28
CA LYS A 96 -0.13 -27.96 16.74
C LYS A 96 0.34 -29.27 17.35
N LYS A 97 0.17 -30.38 16.62
CA LYS A 97 0.66 -31.72 16.99
C LYS A 97 1.58 -32.23 15.89
N ALA A 98 2.71 -32.81 16.30
CA ALA A 98 3.60 -33.48 15.36
C ALA A 98 2.89 -34.70 14.74
N GLY A 99 3.18 -35.00 13.48
CA GLY A 99 2.55 -36.08 12.73
C GLY A 99 1.18 -35.72 12.12
N THR A 100 0.59 -34.57 12.46
CA THR A 100 -0.65 -34.09 11.83
C THR A 100 -0.41 -33.86 10.33
N PRO A 101 -1.08 -34.61 9.43
CA PRO A 101 -0.96 -34.37 7.99
C PRO A 101 -1.55 -33.01 7.63
N TYR A 102 -0.99 -32.36 6.61
CA TYR A 102 -1.56 -31.14 6.06
C TYR A 102 -1.35 -31.08 4.54
N THR A 103 -2.17 -30.27 3.88
CA THR A 103 -2.02 -29.92 2.46
C THR A 103 -1.43 -28.53 2.35
N LEU A 104 -0.42 -28.36 1.49
CA LEU A 104 0.11 -27.07 1.05
C LEU A 104 -0.34 -26.86 -0.40
N ALA A 105 -1.20 -25.88 -0.64
CA ALA A 105 -1.68 -25.50 -1.97
C ALA A 105 -1.26 -24.06 -2.30
N ILE A 106 -0.69 -23.86 -3.48
CA ILE A 106 -0.18 -22.56 -3.94
C ILE A 106 -1.08 -22.06 -5.07
N TYR A 107 -1.54 -20.82 -4.94
CA TYR A 107 -2.39 -20.16 -5.91
C TYR A 107 -1.72 -18.88 -6.42
N ARG A 108 -1.68 -18.67 -7.73
CA ARG A 108 -1.31 -17.36 -8.30
C ARG A 108 -2.54 -16.47 -8.29
N MET A 109 -2.48 -15.34 -7.60
CA MET A 109 -3.56 -14.34 -7.57
C MET A 109 -3.67 -13.64 -8.94
N GLY A 110 -4.88 -13.26 -9.33
CA GLY A 110 -5.15 -12.66 -10.65
C GLY A 110 -6.63 -12.53 -10.96
N TRP A 111 -7.00 -12.27 -12.22
CA TRP A 111 -8.41 -12.15 -12.60
C TRP A 111 -9.11 -13.51 -12.78
N TYR A 112 -8.62 -14.35 -13.71
CA TYR A 112 -9.14 -15.68 -14.06
C TYR A 112 -10.67 -15.77 -14.15
N GLN A 113 -11.25 -14.99 -15.08
CA GLN A 113 -12.71 -14.89 -15.30
C GLN A 113 -13.49 -14.53 -14.03
N GLY A 114 -12.86 -13.84 -13.08
CA GLY A 114 -13.45 -13.43 -11.82
C GLY A 114 -13.20 -14.38 -10.64
N SER A 115 -12.61 -15.56 -10.87
CA SER A 115 -12.33 -16.54 -9.81
C SER A 115 -11.26 -16.08 -8.81
N GLY A 116 -10.35 -15.19 -9.23
CA GLY A 116 -9.41 -14.51 -8.33
C GLY A 116 -8.06 -15.18 -8.14
N ALA A 117 -7.96 -16.48 -8.43
CA ALA A 117 -6.68 -17.16 -8.45
C ALA A 117 -6.72 -18.43 -9.31
N ARG A 118 -5.55 -18.94 -9.67
CA ARG A 118 -5.37 -20.26 -10.28
C ARG A 118 -4.53 -21.14 -9.37
N LEU A 119 -4.92 -22.40 -9.21
CA LEU A 119 -4.10 -23.39 -8.48
C LEU A 119 -2.85 -23.71 -9.31
N MET A 120 -1.68 -23.48 -8.73
CA MET A 120 -0.37 -23.67 -9.36
C MET A 120 0.28 -24.99 -8.95
N PHE A 121 0.12 -25.36 -7.68
CA PHE A 121 0.77 -26.52 -7.09
C PHE A 121 0.02 -26.97 -5.83
N SER A 122 0.04 -28.26 -5.54
CA SER A 122 -0.48 -28.80 -4.28
C SER A 122 0.27 -30.07 -3.89
N THR A 123 0.58 -30.20 -2.60
CA THR A 123 1.19 -31.41 -2.04
C THR A 123 0.68 -31.68 -0.63
N LYS A 124 0.69 -32.95 -0.22
CA LYS A 124 0.45 -33.37 1.16
C LYS A 124 1.77 -33.60 1.87
N LEU A 125 1.86 -33.18 3.13
CA LEU A 125 3.06 -33.23 3.95
C LEU A 125 2.68 -33.67 5.36
N GLU A 126 3.66 -34.21 6.08
CA GLU A 126 3.52 -34.53 7.51
C GLU A 126 3.98 -33.34 8.36
N GLY A 127 3.14 -32.93 9.31
CA GLY A 127 3.36 -31.78 10.18
C GLY A 127 4.40 -32.01 11.27
N GLN A 128 5.12 -30.95 11.62
CA GLN A 128 6.03 -30.90 12.76
C GLN A 128 5.48 -29.91 13.79
N ALA A 129 5.53 -30.25 15.07
CA ALA A 129 5.22 -29.31 16.14
C ALA A 129 6.46 -28.48 16.47
N GLN A 130 6.53 -27.27 15.91
CA GLN A 130 7.66 -26.34 16.06
C GLN A 130 7.33 -25.13 16.94
N GLY A 131 6.10 -25.09 17.45
CA GLY A 131 5.51 -24.02 18.25
C GLY A 131 4.45 -23.23 17.50
N TYR A 132 3.64 -22.47 18.21
CA TYR A 132 2.61 -21.61 17.64
C TYR A 132 2.36 -20.40 18.52
N TYR A 133 1.89 -19.31 17.93
CA TYR A 133 1.45 -18.13 18.67
C TYR A 133 -0.07 -18.16 18.87
N ASP A 134 -0.50 -18.10 20.13
CA ASP A 134 -1.88 -17.87 20.50
C ASP A 134 -2.13 -16.36 20.61
N ALA A 135 -2.62 -15.76 19.52
CA ALA A 135 -2.87 -14.33 19.43
C ALA A 135 -3.92 -13.84 20.43
N LYS A 136 -4.90 -14.70 20.80
CA LYS A 136 -5.94 -14.34 21.77
C LYS A 136 -5.36 -14.09 23.17
N ASN A 137 -4.35 -14.87 23.54
CA ASN A 137 -3.73 -14.82 24.87
C ASN A 137 -2.34 -14.16 24.85
N PHE A 138 -1.91 -13.59 23.72
CA PHE A 138 -0.59 -12.99 23.51
C PHE A 138 0.57 -13.90 23.95
N LYS A 139 0.49 -15.20 23.62
CA LYS A 139 1.42 -16.21 24.12
C LYS A 139 2.03 -17.05 23.01
N LEU A 140 3.36 -17.08 22.94
CA LEU A 140 4.10 -18.08 22.17
C LEU A 140 4.16 -19.39 22.95
N ILE A 141 3.77 -20.49 22.33
CA ILE A 141 3.64 -21.81 22.96
C ILE A 141 4.54 -22.81 22.24
N ASP A 142 5.28 -23.61 23.01
CA ASP A 142 6.09 -24.76 22.56
C ASP A 142 6.99 -24.48 21.36
N CYS A 143 7.60 -23.28 21.33
CA CYS A 143 8.52 -22.87 20.27
C CYS A 143 9.98 -22.89 20.77
N PRO A 144 10.65 -24.06 20.89
CA PRO A 144 11.98 -24.14 21.49
C PRO A 144 13.10 -23.54 20.63
N THR A 145 12.82 -23.33 19.34
CA THR A 145 13.81 -22.85 18.37
C THR A 145 13.86 -21.33 18.26
N HIS A 146 12.86 -20.62 18.79
CA HIS A 146 12.76 -19.17 18.61
C HIS A 146 13.98 -18.44 19.17
N PHE A 147 14.28 -17.32 18.54
CA PHE A 147 15.15 -16.30 19.10
C PHE A 147 14.32 -15.11 19.53
N TYR A 148 14.64 -14.55 20.69
CA TYR A 148 14.02 -13.34 21.21
C TYR A 148 15.09 -12.42 21.79
N ASP A 149 15.11 -11.18 21.31
CA ASP A 149 15.91 -10.11 21.90
C ASP A 149 14.99 -9.17 22.70
N PRO A 150 15.11 -9.14 24.04
CA PRO A 150 14.26 -8.30 24.89
C PRO A 150 14.54 -6.80 24.76
N GLU A 151 15.71 -6.39 24.27
CA GLU A 151 16.05 -4.96 24.14
C GLU A 151 15.35 -4.32 22.94
N THR A 152 15.27 -5.07 21.84
CA THR A 152 14.67 -4.60 20.59
C THR A 152 13.28 -5.17 20.33
N GLY A 153 12.86 -6.21 21.03
CA GLY A 153 11.63 -6.96 20.76
C GLY A 153 11.71 -7.85 19.52
N LEU A 154 12.90 -8.04 18.92
CA LEU A 154 13.07 -8.90 17.76
C LEU A 154 12.71 -10.34 18.13
N LEU A 155 11.81 -10.94 17.35
CA LEU A 155 11.46 -12.35 17.47
C LEU A 155 11.56 -13.05 16.12
N GLU A 156 12.28 -14.17 16.10
CA GLU A 156 12.36 -15.09 14.95
C GLU A 156 11.88 -16.47 15.38
N ALA A 157 11.03 -17.12 14.60
CA ALA A 157 10.54 -18.46 14.90
C ALA A 157 11.65 -19.52 14.78
N ARG A 158 12.59 -19.33 13.83
CA ARG A 158 13.72 -20.23 13.52
C ARG A 158 13.29 -21.70 13.39
N TRP A 159 12.11 -21.94 12.83
CA TRP A 159 11.63 -23.29 12.55
C TRP A 159 12.56 -24.00 11.57
N LYS A 160 12.56 -25.33 11.65
CA LYS A 160 13.21 -26.19 10.67
C LYS A 160 12.42 -26.13 9.35
N PRO A 161 13.10 -26.16 8.19
CA PRO A 161 12.44 -26.25 6.89
C PRO A 161 11.45 -27.42 6.82
N SER A 162 10.23 -27.15 6.35
CA SER A 162 9.19 -28.16 6.18
C SER A 162 9.10 -28.64 4.73
N TYR A 163 9.28 -27.74 3.77
CA TYR A 163 9.25 -28.05 2.35
C TYR A 163 10.14 -27.10 1.54
N ASN A 164 10.62 -27.58 0.42
CA ASN A 164 11.43 -26.80 -0.51
C ASN A 164 10.85 -26.95 -1.92
N LEU A 165 10.45 -25.83 -2.52
CA LEU A 165 9.98 -25.80 -3.90
C LEU A 165 11.02 -25.13 -4.78
N THR A 166 11.40 -25.78 -5.88
CA THR A 166 12.05 -25.05 -6.99
C THR A 166 10.93 -24.45 -7.81
N ILE A 167 10.88 -23.13 -7.91
CA ILE A 167 9.84 -22.42 -8.67
C ILE A 167 9.94 -22.84 -10.14
N PRO A 168 8.89 -23.44 -10.73
CA PRO A 168 8.91 -23.81 -12.14
C PRO A 168 9.20 -22.62 -13.05
N GLN A 169 9.90 -22.87 -14.17
CA GLN A 169 10.34 -21.82 -15.09
C GLN A 169 9.18 -21.09 -15.78
N ASP A 170 8.03 -21.74 -15.89
CA ASP A 170 6.81 -21.25 -16.51
C ASP A 170 5.87 -20.51 -15.54
N TRP A 171 6.26 -20.38 -14.25
CA TRP A 171 5.47 -19.61 -13.30
C TRP A 171 5.52 -18.12 -13.64
N MET A 172 4.34 -17.58 -13.94
CA MET A 172 4.16 -16.18 -14.30
C MET A 172 4.46 -15.27 -13.10
N THR A 173 5.00 -14.07 -13.37
CA THR A 173 5.10 -13.03 -12.32
C THR A 173 3.76 -12.78 -11.65
N GLY A 174 3.76 -12.51 -10.35
CA GLY A 174 2.54 -12.31 -9.59
C GLY A 174 2.72 -12.43 -8.10
N VAL A 175 1.64 -12.14 -7.39
CA VAL A 175 1.48 -12.44 -5.97
C VAL A 175 0.93 -13.86 -5.83
N TYR A 176 1.58 -14.69 -5.03
CA TYR A 176 1.21 -16.08 -4.80
C TYR A 176 0.74 -16.26 -3.37
N LEU A 177 -0.48 -16.80 -3.23
CA LEU A 177 -1.11 -17.13 -1.96
C LEU A 177 -0.94 -18.63 -1.70
N VAL A 178 -0.35 -18.96 -0.56
CA VAL A 178 -0.18 -20.34 -0.11
C VAL A 178 -1.28 -20.61 0.91
N LYS A 179 -2.18 -21.54 0.63
CA LYS A 179 -3.15 -22.03 1.62
C LYS A 179 -2.69 -23.35 2.20
N LEU A 180 -2.60 -23.41 3.52
CA LEU A 180 -2.29 -24.60 4.27
C LEU A 180 -3.57 -25.12 4.92
N THR A 181 -3.77 -26.44 4.94
CA THR A 181 -4.97 -27.06 5.52
C THR A 181 -4.57 -28.30 6.29
N ASP A 182 -4.81 -28.32 7.61
CA ASP A 182 -4.56 -29.51 8.43
C ASP A 182 -5.61 -30.62 8.18
N ASP A 183 -5.39 -31.79 8.77
CA ASP A 183 -6.27 -32.96 8.62
C ASP A 183 -7.70 -32.76 9.16
N ALA A 184 -7.86 -31.89 10.15
CA ALA A 184 -9.13 -31.48 10.71
C ALA A 184 -9.82 -30.37 9.90
N GLY A 185 -9.17 -29.85 8.85
CA GLY A 185 -9.71 -28.86 7.93
C GLY A 185 -9.52 -27.40 8.36
N TRP A 186 -8.64 -27.11 9.33
CA TRP A 186 -8.23 -25.77 9.73
C TRP A 186 -7.23 -25.19 8.74
N GLN A 187 -7.39 -23.91 8.40
CA GLN A 187 -6.73 -23.30 7.26
C GLN A 187 -6.05 -21.97 7.62
N THR A 188 -4.86 -21.76 7.08
CA THR A 188 -4.10 -20.50 7.19
C THR A 188 -3.41 -20.20 5.87
N TYR A 189 -2.95 -18.97 5.71
CA TYR A 189 -2.21 -18.50 4.55
C TYR A 189 -0.75 -18.19 4.86
N THR A 190 0.04 -18.08 3.81
CA THR A 190 1.23 -17.22 3.73
C THR A 190 1.37 -16.73 2.29
N THR A 191 2.22 -15.73 2.03
CA THR A 191 2.32 -15.07 0.71
C THR A 191 3.77 -14.92 0.28
N PHE A 192 4.00 -14.91 -1.03
CA PHE A 192 5.27 -14.54 -1.64
C PHE A 192 5.04 -14.06 -3.08
N ASN A 193 6.03 -13.39 -3.65
CA ASN A 193 6.01 -12.94 -5.03
C ASN A 193 6.87 -13.85 -5.91
N VAL A 194 6.39 -14.12 -7.12
CA VAL A 194 7.24 -14.65 -8.19
C VAL A 194 7.67 -13.48 -9.06
N LEU A 195 8.99 -13.30 -9.14
CA LEU A 195 9.60 -12.28 -9.99
C LEU A 195 9.47 -12.70 -11.46
N GLY A 196 9.14 -11.78 -12.34
CA GLY A 196 9.16 -12.10 -13.78
C GLY A 196 8.78 -10.93 -14.65
N ASN A 197 9.12 -11.03 -15.93
CA ASN A 197 8.89 -10.01 -16.97
C ASN A 197 9.51 -8.63 -16.68
N THR A 198 10.84 -8.54 -16.84
CA THR A 198 11.57 -7.28 -16.69
C THR A 198 11.25 -6.23 -17.76
N ASN A 199 10.41 -6.53 -18.75
CA ASN A 199 10.09 -5.63 -19.86
C ASN A 199 8.61 -5.21 -19.86
N ALA A 200 7.84 -5.57 -18.83
CA ALA A 200 6.47 -5.07 -18.65
C ALA A 200 6.47 -3.53 -18.58
N PRO A 201 5.55 -2.81 -19.24
CA PRO A 201 5.47 -1.36 -19.09
C PRO A 201 5.21 -0.90 -17.65
N TYR A 202 4.54 -1.72 -16.85
CA TYR A 202 4.17 -1.42 -15.47
C TYR A 202 4.86 -2.38 -14.49
N VAL A 203 5.40 -1.85 -13.41
CA VAL A 203 5.86 -2.63 -12.25
C VAL A 203 5.01 -2.29 -11.03
N VAL A 204 4.52 -3.33 -10.37
CA VAL A 204 3.71 -3.27 -9.15
C VAL A 204 4.58 -3.71 -7.98
N VAL A 205 4.54 -2.95 -6.89
CA VAL A 205 5.32 -3.25 -5.68
C VAL A 205 4.39 -3.54 -4.51
N THR A 206 4.55 -4.71 -3.89
CA THR A 206 3.78 -5.11 -2.69
C THR A 206 4.42 -4.56 -1.42
N ALA A 207 3.58 -4.26 -0.42
CA ALA A 207 3.95 -3.56 0.82
C ALA A 207 4.53 -4.49 1.92
N ASP A 208 5.46 -5.39 1.58
CA ASP A 208 5.97 -6.44 2.48
C ASP A 208 6.55 -5.90 3.80
N THR A 209 7.20 -4.74 3.78
CA THR A 209 7.76 -4.12 4.99
C THR A 209 6.67 -3.64 5.95
N THR A 210 5.55 -3.14 5.42
CA THR A 210 4.36 -2.83 6.22
C THR A 210 3.77 -4.09 6.83
N TYR A 211 3.70 -5.19 6.09
CA TYR A 211 3.19 -6.45 6.65
C TYR A 211 3.99 -6.86 7.90
N ALA A 212 5.32 -6.79 7.82
CA ALA A 212 6.20 -7.09 8.95
C ALA A 212 6.02 -6.09 10.11
N ALA A 213 5.85 -4.81 9.80
CA ALA A 213 5.68 -3.74 10.78
C ALA A 213 4.43 -3.92 11.65
N TYR A 214 3.32 -4.38 11.06
CA TYR A 214 2.05 -4.61 11.76
C TYR A 214 1.91 -6.02 12.32
N ASN A 215 2.68 -6.99 11.82
CA ASN A 215 2.61 -8.37 12.27
C ASN A 215 3.06 -8.50 13.74
N ASN A 216 2.12 -8.88 14.61
CA ASN A 216 2.36 -9.08 16.04
C ASN A 216 2.58 -10.54 16.44
N TRP A 217 2.81 -11.44 15.48
CA TRP A 217 3.08 -12.84 15.78
C TRP A 217 4.29 -12.97 16.72
N GLY A 218 4.10 -13.69 17.83
CA GLY A 218 5.10 -13.82 18.89
C GLY A 218 4.97 -12.76 19.99
N GLY A 219 4.05 -11.81 19.86
CA GLY A 219 3.65 -10.89 20.94
C GLY A 219 3.99 -9.43 20.70
N GLN A 220 4.78 -9.08 19.68
CA GLN A 220 5.15 -7.68 19.40
C GLN A 220 5.19 -7.38 17.91
N SER A 221 4.74 -6.18 17.57
CA SER A 221 4.86 -5.48 16.28
C SER A 221 5.59 -4.14 16.51
N LEU A 222 5.71 -3.30 15.48
CA LEU A 222 6.21 -1.93 15.64
C LEU A 222 5.18 -0.97 16.29
N TYR A 223 3.99 -1.47 16.66
CA TYR A 223 2.92 -0.69 17.27
C TYR A 223 2.56 -1.22 18.66
N PRO A 224 2.40 -0.34 19.67
CA PRO A 224 2.05 -0.76 21.02
C PRO A 224 0.64 -1.36 21.09
N ASP A 225 -0.34 -0.81 20.38
CA ASP A 225 -1.74 -1.23 20.48
C ASP A 225 -2.00 -2.67 20.05
N SER A 226 -1.20 -3.20 19.13
CA SER A 226 -1.25 -4.59 18.71
C SER A 226 -0.21 -5.47 19.42
N SER A 227 0.57 -4.91 20.34
CA SER A 227 1.63 -5.61 21.06
C SER A 227 1.25 -5.94 22.50
N ARG A 228 1.78 -7.05 22.99
CA ARG A 228 1.64 -7.49 24.38
C ARG A 228 2.13 -6.39 25.32
N ASN A 229 1.34 -6.13 26.37
CA ASN A 229 1.61 -5.10 27.38
C ASN A 229 1.74 -3.67 26.83
N HIS A 230 1.27 -3.41 25.60
CA HIS A 230 1.41 -2.12 24.94
C HIS A 230 2.88 -1.69 24.72
N ILE A 231 3.78 -2.65 24.48
CA ILE A 231 5.21 -2.40 24.26
C ILE A 231 5.56 -2.75 22.81
N SER A 232 5.87 -1.73 22.00
CA SER A 232 6.34 -1.94 20.63
C SER A 232 7.76 -2.50 20.58
N ALA A 233 8.02 -3.32 19.57
CA ALA A 233 9.36 -3.67 19.14
C ALA A 233 10.00 -2.51 18.35
N ALA A 234 11.32 -2.47 18.33
CA ALA A 234 12.13 -1.66 17.41
C ALA A 234 12.59 -2.47 16.19
N LYS A 235 12.51 -3.81 16.25
CA LYS A 235 12.93 -4.72 15.18
C LYS A 235 11.90 -5.83 15.00
N VAL A 236 11.53 -6.13 13.75
CA VAL A 236 10.59 -7.18 13.39
C VAL A 236 11.14 -8.03 12.24
N SER A 237 10.86 -9.34 12.26
CA SER A 237 11.44 -10.29 11.30
C SER A 237 10.43 -10.82 10.29
N PHE A 238 10.91 -11.18 9.10
CA PHE A 238 10.22 -12.05 8.14
C PHE A 238 10.34 -13.55 8.47
N ASP A 239 11.24 -13.96 9.36
CA ASP A 239 11.44 -15.36 9.79
C ASP A 239 10.39 -15.80 10.84
N ARG A 240 9.12 -15.43 10.65
CA ARG A 240 7.99 -15.80 11.52
C ARG A 240 6.67 -15.78 10.76
N PRO A 241 5.66 -16.56 11.18
CA PRO A 241 4.30 -16.49 10.63
C PRO A 241 3.68 -15.09 10.78
N SER A 242 2.63 -14.84 10.02
CA SER A 242 1.79 -13.66 10.19
C SER A 242 0.55 -13.96 11.02
N ALA A 243 0.27 -13.11 11.99
CA ALA A 243 -0.97 -13.13 12.76
C ALA A 243 -2.08 -12.26 12.13
N LEU A 244 -1.80 -11.62 10.98
CA LEU A 244 -2.74 -10.77 10.26
C LEU A 244 -3.52 -11.59 9.23
N GLN A 245 -4.85 -11.42 9.21
CA GLN A 245 -5.74 -11.87 8.13
C GLN A 245 -5.47 -13.34 7.75
N GLU A 246 -5.51 -14.20 8.76
CA GLU A 246 -5.33 -15.65 8.63
C GLU A 246 -3.96 -16.04 8.05
N GLY A 247 -2.98 -15.13 8.05
CA GLY A 247 -1.64 -15.31 7.49
C GLY A 247 -1.47 -14.74 6.09
N SER A 248 -2.50 -14.13 5.50
CA SER A 248 -2.43 -13.49 4.18
C SER A 248 -1.79 -12.10 4.21
N ASP A 249 -1.31 -11.69 5.39
CA ASP A 249 -0.74 -10.38 5.66
C ASP A 249 -1.78 -9.27 5.42
N GLN A 250 -1.55 -8.37 4.47
CA GLN A 250 -2.52 -7.36 4.05
C GLN A 250 -2.94 -7.53 2.59
N VAL A 251 -2.47 -8.59 1.92
CA VAL A 251 -2.66 -8.80 0.48
C VAL A 251 -4.13 -8.91 0.13
N LEU A 252 -4.88 -9.72 0.87
CA LEU A 252 -6.29 -9.94 0.57
C LEU A 252 -7.14 -8.73 0.92
N VAL A 253 -6.75 -7.91 1.90
CA VAL A 253 -7.52 -6.73 2.29
C VAL A 253 -7.24 -5.52 1.39
N PHE A 254 -5.99 -5.21 1.06
CA PHE A 254 -5.64 -3.96 0.38
C PHE A 254 -5.14 -4.11 -1.06
N GLU A 255 -4.70 -5.29 -1.50
CA GLU A 255 -4.04 -5.45 -2.81
C GLU A 255 -4.84 -6.28 -3.82
N ALA A 256 -5.67 -7.21 -3.35
CA ALA A 256 -6.41 -8.12 -4.22
C ALA A 256 -7.31 -7.39 -5.25
N ASN A 257 -7.89 -6.24 -4.90
CA ASN A 257 -8.71 -5.46 -5.82
C ASN A 257 -7.91 -4.92 -7.01
N ILE A 258 -6.75 -4.31 -6.74
CA ILE A 258 -5.92 -3.74 -7.81
C ILE A 258 -5.25 -4.83 -8.64
N ILE A 259 -4.82 -5.94 -8.04
CA ILE A 259 -4.30 -7.11 -8.78
C ILE A 259 -5.35 -7.61 -9.78
N ARG A 260 -6.58 -7.86 -9.32
CA ARG A 260 -7.69 -8.32 -10.17
C ARG A 260 -8.04 -7.32 -11.25
N TRP A 261 -8.07 -6.03 -10.93
CA TRP A 261 -8.39 -4.97 -11.90
C TRP A 261 -7.31 -4.87 -13.00
N LEU A 262 -6.04 -4.78 -12.62
CA LEU A 262 -4.93 -4.67 -13.57
C LEU A 262 -4.93 -5.83 -14.57
N GLU A 263 -5.13 -7.05 -14.05
CA GLU A 263 -5.15 -8.25 -14.87
C GLU A 263 -6.42 -8.38 -15.72
N ARG A 264 -7.60 -8.00 -15.19
CA ARG A 264 -8.86 -7.98 -15.96
C ARG A 264 -8.78 -7.03 -17.15
N GLU A 265 -8.24 -5.83 -16.93
CA GLU A 265 -8.09 -4.83 -17.98
C GLU A 265 -6.95 -5.14 -18.96
N GLY A 266 -6.20 -6.24 -18.72
CA GLY A 266 -5.17 -6.71 -19.63
C GLY A 266 -3.92 -5.84 -19.65
N TYR A 267 -3.57 -5.21 -18.53
CA TYR A 267 -2.27 -4.54 -18.40
C TYR A 267 -1.14 -5.56 -18.38
N ASN A 268 -0.04 -5.27 -19.08
CA ASN A 268 1.18 -6.06 -18.98
C ASN A 268 1.98 -5.56 -17.76
N VAL A 269 1.89 -6.29 -16.66
CA VAL A 269 2.44 -5.94 -15.35
C VAL A 269 3.51 -6.93 -14.91
N SER A 270 4.52 -6.42 -14.20
CA SER A 270 5.48 -7.19 -13.41
C SER A 270 5.22 -6.94 -11.93
N TYR A 271 5.42 -7.95 -11.08
CA TYR A 271 5.28 -7.83 -9.63
C TYR A 271 6.62 -8.02 -8.94
N ILE A 272 6.92 -7.15 -7.97
CA ILE A 272 8.09 -7.26 -7.09
C ILE A 272 7.68 -6.95 -5.64
N SER A 273 8.47 -7.40 -4.68
CA SER A 273 8.35 -7.00 -3.27
C SER A 273 9.11 -5.71 -2.99
N ASN A 274 8.82 -5.04 -1.86
CA ASN A 274 9.70 -3.95 -1.41
C ASN A 274 11.16 -4.40 -1.23
N ILE A 275 11.42 -5.68 -0.88
CA ILE A 275 12.79 -6.19 -0.69
C ILE A 275 13.57 -6.16 -2.01
N ASP A 276 12.90 -6.47 -3.13
CA ASP A 276 13.51 -6.36 -4.47
C ASP A 276 13.80 -4.90 -4.83
N LEU A 277 12.87 -3.99 -4.50
CA LEU A 277 13.04 -2.55 -4.69
C LEU A 277 14.22 -2.00 -3.87
N HIS A 278 14.38 -2.45 -2.61
CA HIS A 278 15.53 -2.10 -1.78
C HIS A 278 16.84 -2.63 -2.37
N THR A 279 16.85 -3.89 -2.80
CA THR A 279 18.08 -4.58 -3.23
C THR A 279 18.54 -4.11 -4.61
N ASN A 280 17.61 -3.77 -5.50
CA ASN A 280 17.92 -3.35 -6.87
C ASN A 280 16.96 -2.26 -7.38
N PRO A 281 17.01 -1.03 -6.83
CA PRO A 281 16.09 0.04 -7.23
C PRO A 281 16.18 0.42 -8.72
N GLN A 282 17.32 0.17 -9.37
CA GLN A 282 17.51 0.46 -10.79
C GLN A 282 16.64 -0.42 -11.70
N LEU A 283 16.04 -1.51 -11.19
CA LEU A 283 15.09 -2.33 -11.95
C LEU A 283 13.91 -1.48 -12.45
N LEU A 284 13.50 -0.44 -11.70
CA LEU A 284 12.38 0.44 -12.07
C LEU A 284 12.57 1.07 -13.46
N LEU A 285 13.81 1.30 -13.88
CA LEU A 285 14.15 1.91 -15.17
C LEU A 285 13.94 0.98 -16.37
N ARG A 286 13.64 -0.29 -16.13
CA ARG A 286 13.24 -1.25 -17.17
C ARG A 286 11.74 -1.15 -17.49
N HIS A 287 11.01 -0.41 -16.66
CA HIS A 287 9.58 -0.19 -16.78
C HIS A 287 9.31 1.28 -17.16
N LYS A 288 8.08 1.55 -17.61
CA LYS A 288 7.61 2.91 -17.91
C LYS A 288 6.84 3.52 -16.74
N ALA A 289 6.24 2.69 -15.90
CA ALA A 289 5.46 3.13 -14.75
C ALA A 289 5.68 2.22 -13.54
N TYR A 290 5.77 2.85 -12.36
CA TYR A 290 5.80 2.23 -11.04
C TYR A 290 4.44 2.43 -10.35
N LEU A 291 3.89 1.37 -9.78
CA LEU A 291 2.67 1.39 -8.96
C LEU A 291 3.02 0.93 -7.55
N SER A 292 2.89 1.85 -6.59
CA SER A 292 2.73 1.52 -5.18
C SER A 292 1.27 1.12 -4.95
N ILE A 293 1.04 0.08 -4.15
CA ILE A 293 -0.29 -0.46 -3.87
C ILE A 293 -0.44 -0.84 -2.40
N GLY A 294 -1.68 -0.96 -1.94
CA GLY A 294 -2.00 -1.52 -0.64
C GLY A 294 -1.89 -0.48 0.48
N HIS A 295 -0.92 -0.67 1.39
CA HIS A 295 -0.59 0.26 2.47
C HIS A 295 0.94 0.36 2.60
N ASP A 296 1.61 0.98 1.63
CA ASP A 296 3.07 0.97 1.52
C ASP A 296 3.75 2.01 2.44
N GLU A 297 3.57 1.88 3.76
CA GLU A 297 3.96 2.85 4.80
C GLU A 297 5.48 2.87 5.11
N TYR A 298 6.18 1.73 5.07
CA TYR A 298 7.54 1.57 5.63
C TYR A 298 8.63 1.44 4.57
N TRP A 299 9.41 2.49 4.36
CA TRP A 299 10.37 2.57 3.24
C TRP A 299 11.81 2.69 3.72
N THR A 300 12.73 1.97 3.08
CA THR A 300 14.16 2.22 3.24
C THR A 300 14.61 3.41 2.42
N LYS A 301 15.77 3.98 2.77
CA LYS A 301 16.40 5.05 1.99
C LYS A 301 16.66 4.64 0.54
N GLU A 302 17.11 3.41 0.33
CA GLU A 302 17.40 2.85 -0.97
C GLU A 302 16.14 2.75 -1.85
N MET A 303 15.00 2.36 -1.28
CA MET A 303 13.72 2.31 -2.00
C MET A 303 13.31 3.72 -2.45
N ARG A 304 13.30 4.68 -1.51
CA ARG A 304 12.87 6.05 -1.80
C ARG A 304 13.74 6.72 -2.87
N GLU A 305 15.06 6.63 -2.71
CA GLU A 305 16.00 7.18 -3.70
C GLU A 305 15.87 6.50 -5.07
N GLY A 306 15.56 5.20 -5.08
CA GLY A 306 15.24 4.46 -6.29
C GLY A 306 14.03 5.00 -7.04
N VAL A 307 12.93 5.22 -6.33
CA VAL A 307 11.66 5.73 -6.90
C VAL A 307 11.81 7.18 -7.37
N GLU A 308 12.47 8.04 -6.58
CA GLU A 308 12.79 9.42 -6.99
C GLU A 308 13.68 9.43 -8.24
N ALA A 309 14.74 8.61 -8.29
CA ALA A 309 15.60 8.51 -9.46
C ALA A 309 14.87 7.97 -10.70
N ALA A 310 13.91 7.07 -10.52
CA ALA A 310 13.06 6.57 -11.61
C ALA A 310 12.17 7.69 -12.16
N ARG A 311 11.47 8.43 -11.29
CA ARG A 311 10.70 9.63 -11.67
C ARG A 311 11.56 10.62 -12.44
N ASP A 312 12.75 10.92 -11.93
CA ASP A 312 13.65 11.92 -12.52
C ASP A 312 14.22 11.47 -13.87
N ARG A 313 14.11 10.17 -14.22
CA ARG A 313 14.43 9.60 -15.54
C ARG A 313 13.20 9.38 -16.43
N GLY A 314 12.03 9.83 -15.99
CA GLY A 314 10.80 9.83 -16.79
C GLY A 314 9.91 8.61 -16.58
N VAL A 315 10.11 7.81 -15.53
CA VAL A 315 9.19 6.72 -15.14
C VAL A 315 7.99 7.34 -14.43
N GLY A 316 6.77 7.07 -14.90
CA GLY A 316 5.55 7.52 -14.23
C GLY A 316 5.36 6.82 -12.88
N LEU A 317 4.82 7.51 -11.89
CA LEU A 317 4.54 6.95 -10.56
C LEU A 317 3.04 7.02 -10.27
N ALA A 318 2.46 5.95 -9.73
CA ALA A 318 1.16 6.02 -9.11
C ALA A 318 1.20 5.43 -7.69
N PHE A 319 0.62 6.18 -6.77
CA PHE A 319 0.35 5.78 -5.39
C PHE A 319 -1.16 5.57 -5.31
N LEU A 320 -1.59 4.32 -5.23
CA LEU A 320 -2.99 3.90 -5.27
C LEU A 320 -3.55 3.65 -3.88
N GLU A 321 -2.95 4.31 -2.90
CA GLU A 321 -3.17 4.20 -1.46
C GLU A 321 -3.00 5.58 -0.78
N ALA A 322 -2.97 5.59 0.55
CA ALA A 322 -2.55 6.71 1.38
C ALA A 322 -1.45 6.25 2.34
N ASN A 323 -0.86 7.20 3.07
CA ASN A 323 0.20 6.95 4.05
C ASN A 323 1.43 6.24 3.45
N ALA A 324 1.67 6.44 2.15
CA ALA A 324 2.81 5.85 1.47
C ALA A 324 4.11 6.54 1.87
N CYS A 325 5.17 5.76 2.08
CA CYS A 325 6.51 6.28 2.44
C CYS A 325 6.49 7.18 3.70
N TYR A 326 5.76 6.80 4.75
CA TYR A 326 5.63 7.58 5.98
C TYR A 326 6.82 7.41 6.93
N TRP A 327 7.18 6.15 7.22
CA TRP A 327 8.31 5.80 8.09
C TRP A 327 9.55 5.46 7.29
N GLN A 328 10.70 6.05 7.67
CA GLN A 328 12.00 5.55 7.25
C GLN A 328 12.36 4.30 8.07
N ILE A 329 12.75 3.23 7.38
CA ILE A 329 13.25 1.98 7.97
C ILE A 329 14.66 1.62 7.51
N ARG A 330 15.24 0.62 8.17
CA ARG A 330 16.46 -0.05 7.72
C ARG A 330 16.25 -1.55 7.66
N PHE A 331 17.06 -2.23 6.85
CA PHE A 331 17.18 -3.67 6.90
C PHE A 331 18.44 -4.11 7.66
N GLU A 332 18.32 -5.21 8.37
CA GLU A 332 19.43 -5.98 8.93
C GLU A 332 19.30 -7.46 8.52
N PRO A 333 20.39 -8.23 8.55
CA PRO A 333 20.30 -9.67 8.43
C PRO A 333 19.45 -10.29 9.54
N SER A 334 18.91 -11.48 9.33
CA SER A 334 18.45 -12.32 10.44
C SER A 334 19.61 -12.66 11.35
N THR A 335 19.31 -13.13 12.55
CA THR A 335 20.32 -13.65 13.47
C THR A 335 21.04 -14.91 12.97
N ARG A 336 20.58 -15.49 11.85
CA ARG A 336 21.26 -16.56 11.10
C ARG A 336 22.11 -16.04 9.93
N GLY A 337 22.19 -14.72 9.75
CA GLY A 337 22.99 -14.06 8.72
C GLY A 337 22.33 -13.96 7.36
N VAL A 338 21.03 -14.24 7.22
CA VAL A 338 20.30 -14.08 5.95
C VAL A 338 20.03 -12.59 5.74
N PRO A 339 20.53 -11.95 4.67
CA PRO A 339 20.34 -10.51 4.45
C PRO A 339 18.86 -10.11 4.38
N ASN A 340 18.57 -8.86 4.78
CA ASN A 340 17.26 -8.21 4.62
C ASN A 340 16.06 -8.94 5.27
N GLN A 341 16.31 -9.76 6.30
CA GLN A 341 15.26 -10.49 7.00
C GLN A 341 14.69 -9.77 8.23
N THR A 342 15.30 -8.66 8.64
CA THR A 342 14.88 -7.88 9.80
C THR A 342 14.61 -6.43 9.40
N VAL A 343 13.37 -5.96 9.61
CA VAL A 343 12.98 -4.55 9.49
C VAL A 343 13.27 -3.86 10.82
N VAL A 344 14.02 -2.76 10.76
CA VAL A 344 14.40 -1.94 11.91
C VAL A 344 13.68 -0.60 11.83
N CYS A 345 12.97 -0.24 12.91
CA CYS A 345 12.33 1.05 13.07
C CYS A 345 12.17 1.38 14.56
N TYR A 346 12.96 2.32 15.07
CA TYR A 346 12.87 2.81 16.44
C TYR A 346 11.71 3.79 16.68
N LYS A 347 11.03 4.23 15.61
CA LYS A 347 9.94 5.20 15.61
C LYS A 347 10.26 6.42 16.47
N VAL A 348 11.40 7.03 16.19
CA VAL A 348 11.87 8.23 16.89
C VAL A 348 11.39 9.48 16.20
N LEU A 349 11.18 10.58 16.93
CA LEU A 349 10.81 11.88 16.35
C LEU A 349 11.57 13.03 17.03
N SER A 350 11.70 14.13 16.28
CA SER A 350 12.07 15.43 16.83
C SER A 350 10.98 15.94 17.79
N PRO A 351 11.32 16.73 18.83
CA PRO A 351 10.34 17.24 19.80
C PRO A 351 9.11 17.90 19.18
N ASP A 352 9.27 18.65 18.09
CA ASP A 352 8.18 19.36 17.42
C ASP A 352 7.16 18.41 16.75
N ASN A 353 7.62 17.25 16.25
CA ASN A 353 6.75 16.24 15.66
C ASN A 353 6.14 15.28 16.69
N MET A 354 6.80 15.11 17.84
CA MET A 354 6.20 14.39 18.97
C MET A 354 4.85 14.99 19.37
N ALA A 355 4.69 16.32 19.24
CA ALA A 355 3.51 17.07 19.62
C ALA A 355 2.37 17.11 18.58
N THR A 356 2.64 16.76 17.30
CA THR A 356 1.73 17.06 16.18
C THR A 356 1.33 15.87 15.31
N ASP A 357 2.03 14.73 15.39
CA ASP A 357 1.63 13.55 14.61
C ASP A 357 0.33 12.92 15.21
N SER A 358 -0.69 12.73 14.38
CA SER A 358 -2.02 12.21 14.75
C SER A 358 -2.04 10.68 14.93
N GLY A 359 -0.99 9.96 14.52
CA GLY A 359 -0.97 8.49 14.40
C GLY A 359 -1.04 7.66 15.70
N GLY A 360 -1.38 8.25 16.86
CA GLY A 360 -1.71 7.50 18.08
C GLY A 360 -0.58 6.67 18.74
N VAL A 361 0.67 6.74 18.29
CA VAL A 361 1.75 5.84 18.74
C VAL A 361 2.54 6.42 19.93
N THR A 362 2.97 5.57 20.88
CA THR A 362 4.07 5.88 21.80
C THR A 362 5.36 6.12 21.01
N ARG A 363 5.79 7.38 20.94
CA ARG A 363 6.97 7.81 20.19
C ARG A 363 8.15 8.02 21.10
N PHE A 364 9.36 7.94 20.54
CA PHE A 364 10.59 8.01 21.30
C PHE A 364 11.43 9.21 20.86
N GLY A 365 12.23 9.76 21.77
CA GLY A 365 13.21 10.78 21.40
C GLY A 365 14.26 10.23 20.44
N LEU A 366 14.81 11.11 19.59
CA LEU A 366 15.83 10.77 18.58
C LEU A 366 16.99 9.92 19.10
N THR A 367 17.41 10.13 20.36
CA THR A 367 18.52 9.41 20.99
C THR A 367 18.30 7.91 21.18
N ARG A 368 17.07 7.39 20.99
CA ARG A 368 16.81 5.94 20.99
C ARG A 368 17.36 5.25 19.74
N ASP A 369 17.43 5.95 18.61
CA ASP A 369 18.00 5.38 17.40
C ASP A 369 19.54 5.49 17.45
N PRO A 370 20.29 4.37 17.39
CA PRO A 370 21.74 4.39 17.45
C PRO A 370 22.42 5.15 16.30
N LEU A 371 21.72 5.44 15.20
CA LEU A 371 22.27 6.24 14.11
C LEU A 371 22.06 7.75 14.28
N TYR A 372 21.27 8.19 15.27
CA TYR A 372 21.10 9.62 15.52
C TYR A 372 22.40 10.28 15.97
N GLY A 373 22.77 11.37 15.31
CA GLY A 373 24.05 12.06 15.52
C GLY A 373 25.26 11.41 14.83
N ILE A 374 25.08 10.24 14.21
CA ILE A 374 26.11 9.52 13.44
C ILE A 374 25.81 9.61 11.95
N ASP A 375 24.63 9.16 11.53
CA ASP A 375 24.11 9.29 10.17
C ASP A 375 22.61 9.59 10.24
N ASN A 376 22.28 10.87 10.34
CA ASN A 376 20.90 11.33 10.43
C ASN A 376 20.07 10.95 9.19
N SER A 377 20.72 10.75 8.03
CA SER A 377 20.01 10.33 6.81
C SER A 377 19.46 8.91 6.91
N ARG A 378 19.85 8.15 7.93
CA ARG A 378 19.43 6.76 8.17
C ARG A 378 18.56 6.60 9.41
N VAL A 379 18.29 7.66 10.16
CA VAL A 379 17.46 7.60 11.39
C VAL A 379 16.04 7.15 11.03
N THR A 380 15.52 6.17 11.76
CA THR A 380 14.19 5.60 11.53
C THR A 380 13.12 6.47 12.18
N SER A 381 12.96 7.66 11.60
CA SER A 381 11.95 8.66 11.93
C SER A 381 10.93 8.76 10.80
N LEU A 382 9.96 9.66 10.93
CA LEU A 382 9.14 10.06 9.79
C LEU A 382 10.04 10.67 8.73
N TRP A 383 9.69 10.41 7.48
CA TRP A 383 10.39 10.99 6.35
C TRP A 383 10.39 12.53 6.36
N ARG A 384 9.26 13.13 6.76
CA ARG A 384 9.11 14.57 6.99
C ARG A 384 9.76 15.11 8.25
N ASP A 385 10.24 14.26 9.15
CA ASP A 385 10.85 14.74 10.38
C ASP A 385 12.10 15.58 10.07
N PRO A 386 12.33 16.72 10.74
CA PRO A 386 13.49 17.57 10.48
C PRO A 386 14.84 16.83 10.52
N VAL A 387 14.95 15.73 11.27
CA VAL A 387 16.18 14.91 11.29
C VAL A 387 16.48 14.26 9.94
N VAL A 388 15.44 13.91 9.17
CA VAL A 388 15.54 13.32 7.81
C VAL A 388 15.35 14.38 6.73
N GLY A 389 14.38 15.29 6.91
CA GLY A 389 14.16 16.47 6.07
C GLY A 389 13.63 16.18 4.67
N ARG A 390 12.89 15.08 4.49
CA ARG A 390 12.40 14.64 3.18
C ARG A 390 10.90 14.35 3.26
N PRO A 391 10.01 15.36 3.31
CA PRO A 391 8.58 15.10 3.39
C PRO A 391 8.08 14.37 2.14
N GLU A 392 7.08 13.53 2.32
CA GLU A 392 6.54 12.59 1.35
C GLU A 392 5.96 13.32 0.13
N ASN A 393 5.33 14.48 0.37
CA ASN A 393 4.74 15.30 -0.68
C ASN A 393 5.76 15.84 -1.70
N SER A 394 7.05 15.90 -1.35
CA SER A 394 8.12 16.22 -2.33
C SER A 394 8.26 15.19 -3.46
N MET A 395 7.83 13.94 -3.20
CA MET A 395 7.81 12.85 -4.16
C MET A 395 6.39 12.53 -4.63
N ILE A 396 5.44 12.42 -3.71
CA ILE A 396 4.08 11.92 -3.99
C ILE A 396 3.14 13.06 -4.43
N GLY A 397 3.45 14.31 -4.06
CA GLY A 397 2.60 15.48 -4.30
C GLY A 397 1.62 15.78 -3.17
N ILE A 398 1.13 14.75 -2.50
CA ILE A 398 0.34 14.79 -1.27
C ILE A 398 1.03 13.94 -0.20
N MET A 399 0.61 14.04 1.06
CA MET A 399 1.19 13.23 2.14
C MET A 399 0.20 12.96 3.26
N TYR A 400 0.50 11.94 4.09
CA TYR A 400 -0.35 11.53 5.21
C TYR A 400 -0.82 12.71 6.04
N SER A 401 -2.13 12.69 6.31
CA SER A 401 -2.80 13.67 7.15
C SER A 401 -3.39 13.00 8.40
N ASP A 402 -4.29 12.04 8.21
CA ASP A 402 -5.01 11.44 9.33
C ASP A 402 -5.74 10.15 8.92
N TYR A 403 -6.45 9.55 9.88
CA TYR A 403 -7.11 8.26 9.74
C TYR A 403 -8.42 8.17 10.54
N ASN A 404 -9.26 7.20 10.20
CA ASN A 404 -10.42 6.84 11.01
C ASN A 404 -10.80 5.36 10.87
N SER A 405 -10.52 4.57 11.90
CA SER A 405 -10.85 3.12 11.94
C SER A 405 -12.30 2.83 12.29
N LYS A 406 -13.06 3.84 12.75
CA LYS A 406 -14.46 3.69 13.19
C LYS A 406 -15.46 4.05 12.10
N LEU A 407 -15.08 4.90 11.16
CA LEU A 407 -15.90 5.28 10.01
C LEU A 407 -15.59 4.39 8.82
N ARG A 408 -16.62 4.10 8.02
CA ARG A 408 -16.54 3.24 6.84
C ARG A 408 -16.04 3.99 5.59
N GLY A 409 -15.16 4.98 5.80
CA GLY A 409 -14.70 5.95 4.82
C GLY A 409 -15.64 7.14 4.62
N ALA A 410 -15.10 8.21 4.05
CA ALA A 410 -15.79 9.42 3.62
C ALA A 410 -16.10 9.38 2.11
N ALA A 411 -16.99 10.27 1.67
CA ALA A 411 -17.32 10.42 0.26
C ALA A 411 -16.10 10.89 -0.53
N TRP A 412 -15.88 10.33 -1.72
CA TRP A 412 -14.94 10.94 -2.68
C TRP A 412 -15.66 12.00 -3.49
N LYS A 413 -15.08 13.19 -3.63
CA LYS A 413 -15.71 14.32 -4.33
C LYS A 413 -14.76 14.99 -5.31
N LEU A 414 -15.10 14.95 -6.59
CA LEU A 414 -14.39 15.65 -7.65
C LEU A 414 -14.52 17.17 -7.45
N ASP A 415 -13.44 17.92 -7.67
CA ASP A 415 -13.46 19.36 -7.51
C ASP A 415 -14.44 20.01 -8.52
N PRO A 416 -15.21 21.04 -8.11
CA PRO A 416 -16.25 21.63 -8.96
C PRO A 416 -15.73 22.51 -10.10
N GLU A 417 -14.47 22.96 -10.02
CA GLU A 417 -13.84 23.83 -11.00
C GLU A 417 -12.76 23.11 -11.82
N ILE A 418 -12.61 21.79 -11.64
CA ILE A 418 -11.51 21.06 -12.25
C ILE A 418 -11.72 20.90 -13.76
N THR A 419 -10.65 21.17 -14.48
CA THR A 419 -10.45 20.70 -15.86
C THR A 419 -9.19 19.85 -15.90
N SER A 420 -9.28 18.67 -16.48
CA SER A 420 -8.13 17.78 -16.58
C SER A 420 -8.29 16.85 -17.78
N PRO A 421 -7.22 16.61 -18.57
CA PRO A 421 -7.23 15.61 -19.62
C PRO A 421 -7.68 14.24 -19.11
N PHE A 422 -7.31 13.88 -17.88
CA PHE A 422 -7.60 12.57 -17.32
C PHE A 422 -9.09 12.32 -17.02
N LEU A 423 -9.93 13.36 -17.08
CA LEU A 423 -11.39 13.22 -16.94
C LEU A 423 -12.10 12.94 -18.28
N LYS A 424 -11.39 12.96 -19.40
CA LYS A 424 -11.94 12.69 -20.73
C LYS A 424 -12.62 11.31 -20.80
N ASP A 425 -13.81 11.26 -21.39
CA ASP A 425 -14.60 10.04 -21.61
C ASP A 425 -14.95 9.25 -20.33
N THR A 426 -14.71 9.81 -19.14
CA THR A 426 -15.03 9.15 -17.86
C THR A 426 -16.52 9.23 -17.51
N GLY A 427 -17.24 10.22 -18.06
CA GLY A 427 -18.59 10.57 -17.63
C GLY A 427 -18.65 11.41 -16.35
N LEU A 428 -17.54 11.57 -15.62
CA LEU A 428 -17.48 12.38 -14.40
C LEU A 428 -17.83 13.83 -14.68
N GLN A 429 -18.71 14.39 -13.86
CA GLN A 429 -19.06 15.81 -13.88
C GLN A 429 -18.34 16.56 -12.76
N PRO A 430 -17.88 17.80 -12.96
CA PRO A 430 -17.32 18.62 -11.87
C PRO A 430 -18.28 18.68 -10.67
N GLY A 431 -17.76 18.45 -9.46
CA GLY A 431 -18.55 18.41 -8.23
C GLY A 431 -19.27 17.09 -7.96
N GLN A 432 -19.19 16.10 -8.87
CA GLN A 432 -19.72 14.75 -8.64
C GLN A 432 -19.03 14.11 -7.43
N HIS A 433 -19.81 13.35 -6.66
CA HIS A 433 -19.34 12.66 -5.47
C HIS A 433 -19.90 11.25 -5.36
N PHE A 434 -19.21 10.43 -4.58
CA PHE A 434 -19.54 9.05 -4.31
C PHE A 434 -19.53 8.78 -2.80
N ASP A 435 -20.70 8.60 -2.20
CA ASP A 435 -20.88 8.52 -0.73
C ASP A 435 -20.62 7.14 -0.11
N PHE A 436 -20.19 6.15 -0.88
CA PHE A 436 -20.01 4.78 -0.38
C PHE A 436 -18.69 4.55 0.40
N GLY A 437 -17.97 5.62 0.76
CA GLY A 437 -16.81 5.56 1.64
C GLY A 437 -15.47 5.30 0.93
N LEU A 438 -15.23 5.92 -0.22
CA LEU A 438 -14.02 5.72 -1.02
C LEU A 438 -12.76 6.39 -0.43
N VAL A 439 -12.92 7.29 0.55
CA VAL A 439 -11.82 8.00 1.22
C VAL A 439 -11.62 7.47 2.63
N GLY A 440 -10.46 6.89 2.93
CA GLY A 440 -10.13 6.23 4.20
C GLY A 440 -9.49 4.88 3.90
N TYR A 441 -9.23 3.98 4.85
CA TYR A 441 -9.09 4.10 6.30
C TYR A 441 -8.21 5.28 6.72
N GLU A 442 -7.15 5.52 5.96
CA GLU A 442 -6.22 6.66 6.10
C GLU A 442 -6.30 7.53 4.84
N TRP A 443 -5.93 8.80 4.97
CA TRP A 443 -5.92 9.72 3.84
C TRP A 443 -4.73 10.68 3.83
N ASP A 444 -4.38 11.06 2.60
CA ASP A 444 -3.36 12.06 2.32
C ASP A 444 -3.99 13.37 1.85
N LYS A 445 -3.30 14.48 2.07
CA LYS A 445 -3.72 15.80 1.58
C LYS A 445 -2.57 16.64 1.06
N VAL A 446 -2.90 17.76 0.45
CA VAL A 446 -1.94 18.79 0.08
C VAL A 446 -1.51 19.55 1.33
N PHE A 447 -0.20 19.73 1.49
CA PHE A 447 0.38 20.57 2.54
C PHE A 447 1.10 21.78 1.94
N ASN A 448 1.00 22.94 2.61
CA ASN A 448 1.77 24.13 2.24
C ASN A 448 3.05 24.21 3.08
N ASN A 449 4.01 23.33 2.80
CA ASN A 449 5.28 23.21 3.53
C ASN A 449 6.50 23.62 2.69
N GLY A 450 6.30 24.24 1.52
CA GLY A 450 7.38 24.60 0.59
C GLY A 450 7.95 23.44 -0.23
N HIS A 451 7.51 22.20 -0.01
CA HIS A 451 7.96 21.01 -0.75
C HIS A 451 6.95 20.46 -1.76
N THR A 452 5.71 20.94 -1.74
CA THR A 452 4.69 20.54 -2.71
C THR A 452 5.12 20.94 -4.13
N PRO A 453 5.11 20.02 -5.11
CA PRO A 453 5.46 20.32 -6.50
C PRO A 453 4.64 21.48 -7.04
N SER A 454 5.30 22.46 -7.66
CA SER A 454 4.63 23.66 -8.20
C SER A 454 3.66 23.35 -9.34
N THR A 455 3.80 22.18 -9.97
CA THR A 455 2.94 21.69 -11.05
C THR A 455 1.78 20.83 -10.55
N LEU A 456 1.60 20.67 -9.23
CA LEU A 456 0.50 19.90 -8.65
C LEU A 456 -0.86 20.43 -9.12
N ARG A 457 -1.76 19.49 -9.41
CA ARG A 457 -3.17 19.69 -9.71
C ARG A 457 -3.99 18.79 -8.80
N VAL A 458 -4.84 19.40 -7.99
CA VAL A 458 -5.84 18.68 -7.21
C VAL A 458 -7.01 18.35 -8.12
N LEU A 459 -7.39 17.08 -8.17
CA LEU A 459 -8.53 16.59 -8.94
C LEU A 459 -9.79 16.51 -8.08
N ALA A 460 -9.63 16.11 -6.82
CA ALA A 460 -10.72 15.87 -5.89
C ALA A 460 -10.33 16.34 -4.49
N THR A 461 -11.29 16.93 -3.79
CA THR A 461 -11.17 17.34 -2.39
C THR A 461 -12.35 16.78 -1.62
N SER A 462 -12.05 15.91 -0.67
CA SER A 462 -13.04 15.18 0.11
C SER A 462 -12.95 15.58 1.57
N HIS A 463 -14.08 15.88 2.21
CA HIS A 463 -14.09 16.19 3.64
C HIS A 463 -14.01 14.91 4.46
N THR A 464 -13.12 14.90 5.43
CA THR A 464 -12.86 13.75 6.30
C THR A 464 -13.00 14.14 7.77
N LEU A 465 -13.11 13.14 8.63
CA LEU A 465 -13.23 13.30 10.07
C LEU A 465 -12.32 12.26 10.74
N SER A 466 -11.32 12.70 11.51
CA SER A 466 -10.41 11.82 12.23
C SER A 466 -11.13 10.98 13.29
N ILE A 467 -10.46 9.96 13.82
CA ILE A 467 -11.01 9.15 14.92
C ILE A 467 -11.24 9.97 16.20
N GLU A 468 -10.50 11.06 16.40
CA GLU A 468 -10.65 12.05 17.47
C GLU A 468 -11.74 13.09 17.18
N GLY A 469 -12.35 13.07 16.00
CA GLY A 469 -13.38 14.02 15.59
C GLY A 469 -12.84 15.33 14.99
N THR A 470 -11.56 15.36 14.59
CA THR A 470 -10.97 16.51 13.91
C THR A 470 -11.43 16.56 12.46
N GLN A 471 -11.98 17.70 12.02
CA GLN A 471 -12.32 17.90 10.60
C GLN A 471 -11.04 18.07 9.78
N ASP A 472 -10.99 17.37 8.65
CA ASP A 472 -9.85 17.41 7.74
C ASP A 472 -10.30 17.24 6.29
N THR A 473 -9.34 17.15 5.38
CA THR A 473 -9.58 16.87 3.97
C THR A 473 -8.62 15.80 3.45
N SER A 474 -9.08 15.03 2.47
CA SER A 474 -8.26 14.20 1.57
C SER A 474 -8.21 14.81 0.18
N ASN A 475 -7.08 14.64 -0.52
CA ASN A 475 -6.93 15.07 -1.90
C ASN A 475 -6.52 13.92 -2.83
N THR A 476 -7.20 13.78 -3.97
CA THR A 476 -6.66 13.05 -5.13
C THR A 476 -5.96 14.07 -6.03
N ALA A 477 -4.72 13.81 -6.41
CA ALA A 477 -3.91 14.79 -7.14
C ALA A 477 -2.95 14.13 -8.13
N TYR A 478 -2.45 14.94 -9.05
CA TYR A 478 -1.31 14.58 -9.89
C TYR A 478 -0.39 15.77 -10.11
N TYR A 479 0.85 15.50 -10.49
CA TYR A 479 1.76 16.50 -11.04
C TYR A 479 2.61 15.90 -12.16
N VAL A 480 3.20 16.75 -13.00
CA VAL A 480 4.22 16.35 -13.97
C VAL A 480 5.58 16.81 -13.45
N ALA A 481 6.51 15.87 -13.31
CA ALA A 481 7.88 16.16 -12.89
C ALA A 481 8.69 16.83 -14.01
N PRO A 482 9.82 17.51 -13.72
CA PRO A 482 10.68 18.11 -14.75
C PRO A 482 11.16 17.14 -15.84
N SER A 483 11.23 15.85 -15.52
CA SER A 483 11.57 14.76 -16.45
C SER A 483 10.46 14.41 -17.46
N GLY A 484 9.26 14.98 -17.29
CA GLY A 484 8.04 14.62 -17.98
C GLY A 484 7.30 13.41 -17.40
N ALA A 485 7.76 12.85 -16.28
CA ALA A 485 7.04 11.78 -15.58
C ALA A 485 5.73 12.30 -14.96
N LEU A 486 4.62 11.58 -15.19
CA LEU A 486 3.38 11.78 -14.45
C LEU A 486 3.50 11.13 -13.07
N VAL A 487 3.17 11.86 -12.01
CA VAL A 487 2.98 11.31 -10.66
C VAL A 487 1.54 11.49 -10.25
N PHE A 488 0.84 10.39 -9.97
CA PHE A 488 -0.54 10.35 -9.51
C PHE A 488 -0.62 9.80 -8.09
N ALA A 489 -1.48 10.38 -7.26
CA ALA A 489 -1.77 9.88 -5.92
C ALA A 489 -3.28 9.90 -5.66
N SER A 490 -3.83 8.77 -5.25
CA SER A 490 -5.26 8.64 -4.96
C SER A 490 -5.65 9.35 -3.66
N GLY A 491 -4.75 9.31 -2.66
CA GLY A 491 -4.93 9.92 -1.34
C GLY A 491 -5.84 9.14 -0.41
N SER A 492 -6.06 7.84 -0.69
CA SER A 492 -6.93 6.96 0.10
C SER A 492 -6.52 5.49 0.01
N ILE A 493 -6.46 4.80 1.16
CA ILE A 493 -6.26 3.34 1.24
C ILE A 493 -7.38 2.58 0.50
N TYR A 494 -8.62 3.05 0.57
CA TYR A 494 -9.79 2.38 0.02
C TYR A 494 -9.98 2.61 -1.48
N TRP A 495 -9.11 3.39 -2.13
CA TRP A 495 -9.24 3.78 -3.53
C TRP A 495 -9.51 2.60 -4.48
N THR A 496 -8.76 1.52 -4.33
CA THR A 496 -8.82 0.36 -5.24
C THR A 496 -10.14 -0.39 -5.15
N ALA A 497 -10.93 -0.17 -4.09
CA ALA A 497 -12.24 -0.80 -3.95
C ALA A 497 -13.27 -0.32 -4.97
N ALA A 498 -13.08 0.86 -5.58
CA ALA A 498 -13.90 1.33 -6.69
C ALA A 498 -13.59 0.60 -8.02
N LEU A 499 -12.49 -0.14 -8.09
CA LEU A 499 -12.00 -0.75 -9.34
C LEU A 499 -12.44 -2.21 -9.51
N ASP A 500 -12.70 -2.94 -8.44
CA ASP A 500 -13.07 -4.34 -8.49
C ASP A 500 -14.09 -4.69 -7.42
N SER A 501 -14.89 -5.75 -7.64
CA SER A 501 -15.98 -6.15 -6.74
C SER A 501 -15.56 -7.13 -5.63
N TYR A 502 -14.33 -7.64 -5.65
CA TYR A 502 -13.83 -8.52 -4.59
C TYR A 502 -13.79 -7.81 -3.23
N ARG A 503 -14.15 -8.50 -2.15
CA ARG A 503 -14.07 -7.96 -0.79
C ARG A 503 -13.60 -9.06 0.15
N TYR A 504 -12.51 -8.82 0.87
CA TYR A 504 -12.09 -9.68 1.96
C TYR A 504 -13.06 -9.59 3.13
N ASP A 505 -13.24 -8.37 3.64
CA ASP A 505 -14.27 -8.04 4.61
C ASP A 505 -15.33 -7.19 3.92
N ARG A 506 -16.56 -7.72 3.89
CA ARG A 506 -17.73 -7.08 3.26
C ARG A 506 -18.25 -5.86 4.04
N THR A 507 -17.66 -5.55 5.18
CA THR A 507 -18.05 -4.43 6.06
C THR A 507 -17.11 -3.22 5.99
N LEU A 508 -15.96 -3.34 5.28
CA LEU A 508 -14.95 -2.28 5.18
C LEU A 508 -15.44 -0.99 4.51
N LEU A 509 -16.45 -1.07 3.65
CA LEU A 509 -17.06 0.09 2.99
C LEU A 509 -18.47 0.37 3.51
N GLY A 510 -18.90 1.63 3.41
CA GLY A 510 -20.17 2.15 3.95
C GLY A 510 -21.43 1.38 3.58
N THR A 511 -21.41 0.59 2.50
CA THR A 511 -22.58 -0.11 1.95
C THR A 511 -22.29 -1.58 1.64
N LYS A 512 -23.32 -2.42 1.73
CA LYS A 512 -23.24 -3.89 1.50
C LYS A 512 -23.08 -4.27 0.02
N ASP A 513 -23.20 -3.30 -0.89
CA ASP A 513 -23.14 -3.53 -2.33
C ASP A 513 -21.78 -3.09 -2.86
N ALA A 514 -21.11 -3.98 -3.58
CA ALA A 514 -19.85 -3.68 -4.24
C ALA A 514 -20.06 -2.60 -5.30
N GLN A 515 -19.72 -1.35 -4.99
CA GLN A 515 -19.82 -0.27 -5.97
C GLN A 515 -18.49 -0.14 -6.71
N VAL A 516 -18.26 -1.08 -7.63
CA VAL A 516 -17.37 -0.80 -8.76
C VAL A 516 -17.93 0.44 -9.45
N VAL A 517 -17.11 1.46 -9.64
CA VAL A 517 -17.53 2.72 -10.24
C VAL A 517 -16.96 2.80 -11.66
N PRO A 518 -17.78 2.59 -12.70
CA PRO A 518 -17.31 2.62 -14.10
C PRO A 518 -16.57 3.91 -14.45
N GLU A 519 -17.02 5.05 -13.92
CA GLU A 519 -16.41 6.36 -14.13
C GLU A 519 -14.99 6.42 -13.54
N ILE A 520 -14.78 5.85 -12.34
CA ILE A 520 -13.46 5.76 -11.70
C ILE A 520 -12.58 4.73 -12.40
N GLN A 521 -13.13 3.63 -12.92
CA GLN A 521 -12.38 2.69 -13.75
C GLN A 521 -11.86 3.36 -15.02
N GLN A 522 -12.71 4.13 -15.72
CA GLN A 522 -12.30 4.86 -16.91
C GLN A 522 -11.31 5.98 -16.58
N PHE A 523 -11.51 6.69 -15.47
CA PHE A 523 -10.53 7.65 -14.95
C PHE A 523 -9.17 7.00 -14.71
N MET A 524 -9.13 5.84 -14.05
CA MET A 524 -7.90 5.10 -13.84
C MET A 524 -7.28 4.58 -15.13
N LYS A 525 -8.07 4.19 -16.15
CA LYS A 525 -7.53 3.87 -17.48
C LYS A 525 -6.80 5.05 -18.10
N ASN A 526 -7.34 6.26 -17.98
CA ASN A 526 -6.69 7.47 -18.47
C ASN A 526 -5.39 7.76 -17.71
N ILE A 527 -5.39 7.62 -16.38
CA ILE A 527 -4.18 7.75 -15.56
C ILE A 527 -3.12 6.72 -15.99
N MET A 528 -3.50 5.44 -16.07
CA MET A 528 -2.59 4.36 -16.46
C MET A 528 -1.98 4.58 -17.86
N ALA A 529 -2.76 5.09 -18.81
CA ALA A 529 -2.27 5.47 -20.14
C ALA A 529 -1.31 6.67 -20.07
N GLY A 530 -1.56 7.63 -19.18
CA GLY A 530 -0.69 8.78 -18.92
C GLY A 530 0.64 8.40 -18.27
N LEU A 531 0.65 7.43 -17.35
CA LEU A 531 1.87 7.02 -16.63
C LEU A 531 2.99 6.50 -17.54
N VAL A 532 2.64 5.92 -18.68
CA VAL A 532 3.61 5.33 -19.63
C VAL A 532 4.03 6.29 -20.75
N GLN A 533 3.68 7.56 -20.62
CA GLN A 533 4.00 8.63 -21.55
C GLN A 533 4.90 9.69 -20.89
N ARG A 534 5.65 10.42 -21.73
CA ARG A 534 6.37 11.62 -21.29
C ARG A 534 5.54 12.85 -21.60
N HIS A 535 5.28 13.64 -20.58
CA HIS A 535 4.47 14.85 -20.66
C HIS A 535 5.37 16.08 -20.80
N THR A 536 4.91 17.07 -21.55
CA THR A 536 5.56 18.38 -21.63
C THR A 536 4.92 19.32 -20.62
N LEU A 537 5.73 20.07 -19.88
CA LEU A 537 5.30 21.06 -18.89
C LEU A 537 4.78 22.36 -19.50
#